data_AF-A0A7C0WLD8-F1
#
_entry.id   AF-A0A7C0WLD8-F1
#
_cell.length_a   1.000
_cell.length_b   1.000
_cell.length_c   1.000
_cell.angle_alpha   90.00
_cell.angle_beta   90.00
_cell.angle_gamma   90.00
#
_symmetry.space_group_name_H-M   'P 1'
#
loop_
_entity.id
_entity.type
_entity.pdbx_description
1 polymer ?
#
loop_
_entity_poly.entity_id
_entity_poly.type
_entity_poly.pdbx_seq_one_letter_code
_entity_poly.pdbx_strand_id
1 'polypeptide(L)'
;MSLDQLNIRTEEIDEILGKTPNKIIRWGVTVIFLVIIALLAGSWFFKYPDKIKGEIEITTLNPPVVVVSKSTGKIDTLLVKNNQQVNREDLLAVIENPAHINDVLMMSKISDSLIKVTKTGTLNGILPYAPASAFELGELQNYFTNFITAYNNLAQFI
;
A
#
# COMPACT_ATOMS: atom_id res chain seq x y z
N MET A 1 -4.46 57.85 -91.73
CA MET A 1 -3.07 57.68 -92.20
C MET A 1 -2.25 57.17 -91.02
N SER A 2 -2.09 55.85 -90.98
CA SER A 2 -1.09 55.02 -90.28
C SER A 2 -0.79 55.26 -88.79
N LEU A 3 -1.58 54.63 -87.90
CA LEU A 3 -1.17 54.24 -86.53
C LEU A 3 -0.44 52.87 -86.49
N ASP A 4 -0.22 52.23 -87.64
CA ASP A 4 0.39 50.90 -87.73
C ASP A 4 1.92 50.87 -87.55
N GLN A 5 2.59 52.02 -87.41
CA GLN A 5 4.06 52.07 -87.28
C GLN A 5 4.56 51.95 -85.83
N LEU A 6 3.68 51.88 -84.83
CA LEU A 6 4.05 51.84 -83.41
C LEU A 6 4.15 50.43 -82.82
N ASN A 7 3.72 49.38 -83.54
CA ASN A 7 3.61 48.02 -82.99
C ASN A 7 4.81 47.10 -83.30
N ILE A 8 5.76 47.52 -84.14
CA ILE A 8 6.88 46.67 -84.60
C ILE A 8 8.17 46.92 -83.80
N ARG A 9 8.21 47.93 -82.90
CA ARG A 9 9.38 48.20 -82.05
C ARG A 9 9.28 47.61 -80.63
N THR A 10 8.18 46.97 -80.27
CA THR A 10 7.95 46.47 -78.89
C THR A 10 8.54 45.07 -78.66
N GLU A 11 8.78 44.29 -79.71
CA GLU A 11 9.31 42.92 -79.59
C GLU A 11 10.78 42.88 -79.12
N GLU A 12 11.59 43.88 -79.49
CA GLU A 12 12.93 44.09 -78.92
C GLU A 12 12.88 44.65 -77.48
N ILE A 13 11.79 45.31 -77.09
CA ILE A 13 11.66 45.99 -75.80
C ILE A 13 11.12 45.02 -74.72
N ASP A 14 10.24 44.09 -75.10
CA ASP A 14 9.79 42.98 -74.24
C ASP A 14 10.92 42.00 -73.93
N GLU A 15 11.92 41.91 -74.80
CA GLU A 15 13.14 41.18 -74.49
C GLU A 15 13.95 41.87 -73.37
N ILE A 16 13.88 43.19 -73.21
CA ILE A 16 14.68 43.93 -72.23
C ILE A 16 13.93 44.07 -70.88
N LEU A 17 12.59 44.08 -70.89
CA LEU A 17 11.77 44.33 -69.68
C LEU A 17 11.07 43.08 -69.12
N GLY A 18 10.97 41.99 -69.88
CA GLY A 18 10.19 40.80 -69.51
C GLY A 18 10.97 39.65 -68.87
N LYS A 19 12.30 39.70 -68.78
CA LYS A 19 13.09 38.62 -68.18
C LYS A 19 13.18 38.85 -66.68
N THR A 20 12.28 38.23 -65.91
CA THR A 20 12.47 38.15 -64.45
C THR A 20 13.88 37.61 -64.22
N PRO A 21 14.79 38.39 -63.60
CA PRO A 21 16.21 38.07 -63.66
C PRO A 21 16.44 36.72 -63.00
N ASN A 22 16.98 35.76 -63.77
CA ASN A 22 17.23 34.38 -63.35
C ASN A 22 18.03 34.27 -62.04
N LYS A 23 18.80 35.31 -61.70
CA LYS A 23 19.49 35.41 -60.40
C LYS A 23 18.52 35.46 -59.23
N ILE A 24 17.46 36.26 -59.28
CA ILE A 24 16.48 36.38 -58.18
C ILE A 24 15.77 35.04 -57.95
N ILE A 25 15.40 34.36 -59.04
CA ILE A 25 14.76 33.04 -58.99
C ILE A 25 15.72 32.00 -58.39
N ARG A 26 16.99 31.98 -58.82
CA ARG A 26 18.02 31.10 -58.24
C ARG A 26 18.23 31.37 -56.75
N TRP A 27 18.40 32.63 -56.35
CA TRP A 27 18.58 33.00 -54.95
C TRP A 27 17.38 32.63 -54.08
N GLY A 28 16.15 32.81 -54.58
CA GLY A 28 14.93 32.40 -53.88
C GLY A 28 14.86 30.89 -53.62
N VAL A 29 15.13 30.08 -54.63
CA VAL A 29 15.15 28.61 -54.48
C VAL A 29 16.27 28.17 -53.53
N THR A 30 17.44 28.81 -53.58
CA THR A 30 18.54 28.51 -52.65
C THR A 30 18.15 28.79 -51.20
N VAL A 31 17.47 29.91 -50.91
CA VAL A 31 17.02 30.25 -49.55
C VAL A 31 16.01 29.23 -49.03
N ILE A 32 15.00 28.87 -49.83
CA ILE A 32 13.98 27.88 -49.43
C ILE A 32 14.62 26.51 -49.18
N PHE A 33 15.54 26.08 -50.06
CA PHE A 33 16.27 24.83 -49.91
C PHE A 33 17.09 24.80 -48.61
N LEU A 34 17.75 25.91 -48.26
CA LEU A 34 18.53 26.04 -47.04
C LEU A 34 17.65 25.96 -45.79
N VAL A 35 16.46 26.58 -45.80
CA VAL A 35 15.48 26.46 -44.71
C VAL A 35 15.02 25.02 -44.51
N ILE A 36 14.73 24.30 -45.61
CA ILE A 36 14.34 22.88 -45.53
C ILE A 36 15.46 22.03 -44.93
N ILE A 37 16.72 22.23 -45.36
CA ILE A 37 17.88 21.54 -44.77
C ILE A 37 18.01 21.86 -43.29
N ALA A 38 17.84 23.13 -42.90
CA ALA A 38 17.92 23.52 -41.49
C ALA A 38 16.84 22.83 -40.63
N LEU A 39 15.62 22.69 -41.14
CA LEU A 39 14.54 21.97 -40.45
C LEU A 39 14.83 20.46 -40.34
N LEU A 40 15.36 19.83 -41.40
CA LEU A 40 15.73 18.42 -41.37
C LEU A 40 16.90 18.15 -40.43
N ALA A 41 17.94 18.99 -40.47
CA ALA A 41 19.07 18.92 -39.56
C ALA A 41 18.65 19.16 -38.11
N GLY A 42 17.76 20.13 -37.87
CA GLY A 42 17.16 20.38 -36.58
C GLY A 42 16.39 19.15 -36.07
N SER A 43 15.52 18.56 -36.89
CA SER A 43 14.76 17.36 -36.53
C SER A 43 15.65 16.17 -36.19
N TRP A 44 16.74 15.98 -36.94
CA TRP A 44 17.72 14.93 -36.64
C TRP A 44 18.52 15.19 -35.36
N PHE A 45 18.83 16.46 -35.08
CA PHE A 45 19.57 16.87 -33.89
C PHE A 45 18.70 16.83 -32.62
N PHE A 46 17.44 17.25 -32.70
CA PHE A 46 16.44 17.18 -31.64
C PHE A 46 15.82 15.78 -31.57
N LYS A 47 16.66 14.79 -31.27
CA LYS A 47 16.22 13.42 -31.04
C LYS A 47 15.36 13.38 -29.77
N TYR A 48 14.04 13.31 -29.94
CA TYR A 48 13.12 13.17 -28.81
C TYR A 48 13.43 11.85 -28.09
N PRO A 49 13.69 11.87 -26.77
CA PRO A 49 13.99 10.65 -26.04
C PRO A 49 12.72 9.81 -25.93
N ASP A 50 12.68 8.71 -26.66
CA ASP A 50 11.60 7.71 -26.70
C ASP A 50 11.34 7.04 -25.33
N LYS A 51 12.22 7.27 -24.34
CA LYS A 51 12.12 6.69 -22.99
C LYS A 51 12.46 7.74 -21.94
N ILE A 52 11.45 8.19 -21.22
CA ILE A 52 11.60 8.97 -19.99
C ILE A 52 11.86 7.96 -18.87
N LYS A 53 13.04 8.01 -18.25
CA LYS A 53 13.34 7.20 -17.07
C LYS A 53 12.60 7.80 -15.88
N GLY A 54 11.42 7.26 -15.57
CA GLY A 54 10.72 7.52 -14.32
C GLY A 54 11.21 6.58 -13.23
N GLU A 55 11.37 7.09 -12.03
CA GLU A 55 11.57 6.26 -10.84
C GLU A 55 10.23 5.61 -10.49
N ILE A 56 10.21 4.29 -10.39
CA ILE A 56 9.00 3.52 -10.07
C ILE A 56 9.23 2.94 -8.67
N GLU A 57 8.52 3.47 -7.68
CA GLU A 57 8.53 2.92 -6.33
C GLU A 57 7.57 1.73 -6.26
N ILE A 58 8.11 0.52 -6.18
CA ILE A 58 7.32 -0.71 -6.04
C ILE A 58 6.96 -0.86 -4.57
N THR A 59 5.77 -0.40 -4.19
CA THR A 59 5.23 -0.60 -2.84
C THR A 59 4.49 -1.95 -2.74
N THR A 60 4.50 -2.54 -1.55
CA THR A 60 3.74 -3.78 -1.26
C THR A 60 2.27 -3.44 -0.99
N LEU A 61 1.34 -4.23 -1.53
CA LEU A 61 -0.12 -4.04 -1.39
C LEU A 61 -0.60 -3.98 0.07
N ASN A 62 0.11 -4.65 0.98
CA ASN A 62 -0.16 -4.66 2.41
C ASN A 62 1.02 -4.04 3.16
N PRO A 63 0.97 -2.73 3.46
CA PRO A 63 2.04 -2.09 4.23
C PRO A 63 2.14 -2.73 5.62
N PRO A 64 3.34 -2.76 6.22
CA PRO A 64 3.52 -3.25 7.58
C PRO A 64 2.72 -2.36 8.56
N VAL A 65 1.81 -2.96 9.31
CA VAL A 65 1.01 -2.27 10.32
C VAL A 65 1.63 -2.50 11.70
N VAL A 66 1.82 -1.42 12.45
CA VAL A 66 2.25 -1.51 13.84
C VAL A 66 1.08 -2.02 14.67
N VAL A 67 1.26 -3.17 15.33
CA VAL A 67 0.28 -3.71 16.27
C VAL A 67 0.45 -2.99 17.60
N VAL A 68 -0.58 -2.25 18.03
CA VAL A 68 -0.60 -1.51 19.30
C VAL A 68 -1.63 -2.14 20.23
N SER A 69 -1.25 -2.36 21.49
CA SER A 69 -2.17 -2.85 22.53
C SER A 69 -3.15 -1.76 22.95
N LYS A 70 -4.36 -2.18 23.34
CA LYS A 70 -5.36 -1.24 23.91
C LYS A 70 -4.99 -0.75 25.30
N SER A 71 -4.13 -1.48 26.01
CA SER A 71 -3.65 -1.12 27.34
C SER A 71 -2.20 -0.65 27.28
N THR A 72 -1.89 0.37 28.07
CA THR A 72 -0.53 0.88 28.26
C THR A 72 0.13 0.09 29.38
N GLY A 73 1.34 -0.40 29.16
CA GLY A 73 2.14 -1.08 30.17
C GLY A 73 3.50 -1.49 29.62
N LYS A 74 4.38 -1.99 30.50
CA LYS A 74 5.66 -2.55 30.07
C LYS A 74 5.44 -3.93 29.45
N ILE A 75 6.23 -4.27 28.44
CA ILE A 75 6.24 -5.64 27.91
C ILE A 75 6.91 -6.51 28.96
N ASP A 76 6.20 -7.52 29.44
CA ASP A 76 6.71 -8.52 30.35
C ASP A 76 7.42 -9.64 29.57
N THR A 77 6.70 -10.27 28.64
CA THR A 77 7.21 -11.41 27.87
C THR A 77 6.88 -11.24 26.39
N LEU A 78 7.89 -11.36 25.51
CA LEU A 78 7.72 -11.44 24.06
C LEU A 78 7.70 -12.90 23.62
N LEU A 79 6.63 -13.34 22.97
CA LEU A 79 6.41 -14.75 22.59
C LEU A 79 6.78 -15.03 21.13
N VAL A 80 7.09 -14.01 20.35
CA VAL A 80 7.46 -14.10 18.94
C VAL A 80 8.87 -13.58 18.69
N LYS A 81 9.54 -14.17 17.69
CA LYS A 81 10.86 -13.74 17.22
C LYS A 81 10.74 -12.77 16.06
N ASN A 82 11.79 -11.99 15.83
CA ASN A 82 11.84 -11.09 14.69
C ASN A 82 11.68 -11.88 13.37
N ASN A 83 10.91 -11.35 12.43
CA ASN A 83 10.60 -11.96 11.13
C ASN A 83 9.86 -13.32 11.19
N GLN A 84 9.26 -13.67 12.32
CA GLN A 84 8.40 -14.84 12.44
C GLN A 84 7.04 -14.59 11.79
N GLN A 85 6.57 -15.55 10.99
CA GLN A 85 5.21 -15.52 10.44
C GLN A 85 4.19 -15.78 11.55
N VAL A 86 3.19 -14.90 11.66
CA VAL A 86 2.11 -14.97 12.66
C VAL A 86 0.76 -14.95 11.95
N ASN A 87 -0.21 -15.65 12.51
CA ASN A 87 -1.59 -15.69 12.03
C ASN A 87 -2.49 -14.77 12.87
N ARG A 88 -3.71 -14.56 12.40
CA ARG A 88 -4.73 -13.84 13.17
C ARG A 88 -5.03 -14.61 14.46
N GLU A 89 -5.17 -13.89 15.57
CA GLU A 89 -5.37 -14.40 16.95
C GLU A 89 -4.12 -15.00 17.63
N ASP A 90 -2.94 -14.96 17.00
CA ASP A 90 -1.72 -15.41 17.65
C ASP A 90 -1.28 -14.43 18.75
N LEU A 91 -0.86 -14.99 19.88
CA LEU A 91 -0.42 -14.22 21.04
C LEU A 91 1.03 -13.78 20.87
N LEU A 92 1.24 -12.48 20.62
CA LEU A 92 2.56 -11.92 20.27
C LEU A 92 3.40 -11.55 21.49
N ALA A 93 2.77 -10.90 22.47
CA ALA A 93 3.43 -10.39 23.66
C ALA A 93 2.45 -10.31 24.83
N VAL A 94 3.00 -10.42 26.04
CA VAL A 94 2.29 -10.22 27.31
C VAL A 94 2.77 -8.89 27.90
N ILE A 95 1.83 -8.04 28.24
CA ILE A 95 2.08 -6.81 29.01
C ILE A 95 2.09 -7.19 30.49
N GLU A 96 2.91 -6.50 31.28
CA GLU A 96 2.97 -6.64 32.74
C GLU A 96 1.55 -6.69 33.33
N ASN A 97 1.19 -7.86 33.83
CA ASN A 97 -0.13 -8.17 34.36
C ASN A 97 0.05 -8.92 35.68
N PRO A 98 -0.69 -8.56 36.74
CA PRO A 98 -0.72 -9.34 37.99
C PRO A 98 -1.26 -10.77 37.81
N ALA A 99 -1.85 -11.10 36.66
CA ALA A 99 -2.29 -12.43 36.30
C ALA A 99 -1.19 -13.20 35.53
N HIS A 100 -0.92 -14.43 35.97
CA HIS A 100 -0.02 -15.33 35.26
C HIS A 100 -0.72 -15.94 34.04
N ILE A 101 -0.11 -15.80 32.85
CA ILE A 101 -0.77 -16.15 31.59
C ILE A 101 -1.16 -17.63 31.49
N ASN A 102 -0.34 -18.53 32.03
CA ASN A 102 -0.64 -19.97 31.99
C ASN A 102 -1.86 -20.33 32.83
N ASP A 103 -2.07 -19.62 33.93
CA ASP A 103 -3.17 -19.84 34.88
C ASP A 103 -4.47 -19.35 34.26
N VAL A 104 -4.45 -18.18 33.61
CA VAL A 104 -5.59 -17.64 32.86
C VAL A 104 -5.97 -18.57 31.71
N LEU A 105 -4.99 -19.10 30.96
CA LEU A 105 -5.26 -20.04 29.87
C LEU A 105 -5.84 -21.37 30.38
N MET A 106 -5.35 -21.88 31.51
CA MET A 106 -5.88 -23.08 32.15
C MET A 106 -7.31 -22.85 32.65
N MET A 107 -7.58 -21.70 33.25
CA MET A 107 -8.92 -21.31 33.68
C MET A 107 -9.90 -21.21 32.50
N SER A 108 -9.49 -20.64 31.36
CA SER A 108 -10.31 -20.60 30.15
C SER A 108 -10.69 -22.01 29.67
N LYS A 109 -9.76 -22.96 29.71
CA LYS A 109 -10.02 -24.36 29.33
C LYS A 109 -10.99 -25.04 30.31
N ILE A 110 -10.85 -24.76 31.60
CA ILE A 110 -11.76 -25.26 32.63
C ILE A 110 -13.17 -24.68 32.42
N SER A 111 -13.30 -23.36 32.19
CA SER A 111 -14.60 -22.74 31.93
C SER A 111 -15.27 -23.31 30.67
N ASP A 112 -14.51 -23.52 29.60
CA ASP A 112 -15.03 -24.12 28.37
C ASP A 112 -15.53 -25.56 28.58
N SER A 113 -14.83 -26.31 29.44
CA SER A 113 -15.20 -27.67 29.81
C SER A 113 -16.47 -27.69 30.66
N LEU A 114 -16.60 -26.76 31.61
CA LEU A 114 -17.80 -26.61 32.45
C LEU A 114 -19.03 -26.19 31.64
N ILE A 115 -18.87 -25.28 30.69
CA ILE A 115 -19.95 -24.82 29.81
C ILE A 115 -20.46 -25.97 28.92
N LYS A 116 -19.57 -26.89 28.49
CA LYS A 116 -19.98 -28.07 27.72
C LYS A 116 -20.77 -29.06 28.58
N VAL A 117 -20.37 -29.25 29.84
CA VAL A 117 -20.94 -30.27 30.73
C VAL A 117 -22.28 -29.85 31.30
N THR A 118 -22.46 -28.56 31.58
CA THR A 118 -23.75 -27.99 31.97
C THR A 118 -24.84 -28.20 30.90
N LYS A 119 -24.46 -28.34 29.63
CA LYS A 119 -25.41 -28.69 28.54
C LYS A 119 -25.78 -30.17 28.50
N THR A 120 -24.98 -31.06 29.09
CA THR A 120 -25.19 -32.53 29.07
C THR A 120 -25.70 -33.10 30.41
N GLY A 121 -26.04 -32.23 31.37
CA GLY A 121 -26.85 -32.60 32.55
C GLY A 121 -26.15 -33.46 33.61
N THR A 122 -24.83 -33.65 33.55
CA THR A 122 -24.08 -34.46 34.53
C THR A 122 -22.94 -33.66 35.13
N LEU A 123 -23.16 -33.08 36.31
CA LEU A 123 -22.17 -32.29 37.06
C LEU A 123 -21.21 -33.17 37.89
N ASN A 124 -20.84 -34.35 37.40
CA ASN A 124 -20.01 -35.27 38.16
C ASN A 124 -18.53 -35.17 37.73
N GLY A 125 -17.71 -34.58 38.61
CA GLY A 125 -16.27 -34.84 38.68
C GLY A 125 -15.32 -33.92 37.91
N ILE A 126 -15.75 -32.75 37.44
CA ILE A 126 -14.95 -31.95 36.48
C ILE A 126 -14.21 -30.78 37.12
N LEU A 127 -14.43 -30.52 38.40
CA LEU A 127 -13.64 -29.53 39.11
C LEU A 127 -12.59 -30.26 39.93
N PRO A 128 -11.30 -30.18 39.55
CA PRO A 128 -10.24 -30.38 40.53
C PRO A 128 -10.59 -29.48 41.70
N TYR A 129 -10.56 -30.04 42.92
CA TYR A 129 -10.60 -29.30 44.16
C TYR A 129 -9.31 -28.46 44.22
N ALA A 130 -9.22 -27.43 43.38
CA ALA A 130 -8.12 -26.52 43.31
C ALA A 130 -8.49 -25.34 44.20
N PRO A 131 -7.75 -25.11 45.30
CA PRO A 131 -8.03 -23.96 46.14
C PRO A 131 -7.90 -22.69 45.31
N ALA A 132 -8.81 -21.74 45.53
CA ALA A 132 -8.82 -20.47 44.80
C ALA A 132 -7.45 -19.75 44.82
N SER A 133 -6.63 -20.02 45.84
CA SER A 133 -5.28 -19.50 46.02
C SER A 133 -4.19 -20.12 45.14
N ALA A 134 -4.49 -21.17 44.36
CA ALA A 134 -3.49 -21.84 43.52
C ALA A 134 -3.27 -21.17 42.15
N PHE A 135 -4.19 -20.31 41.72
CA PHE A 135 -4.12 -19.62 40.44
C PHE A 135 -3.92 -18.12 40.66
N GLU A 136 -2.94 -17.55 39.97
CA GLU A 136 -2.72 -16.10 39.95
C GLU A 136 -3.50 -15.50 38.77
N LEU A 137 -4.77 -15.21 39.00
CA LEU A 137 -5.68 -14.71 37.95
C LEU A 137 -5.80 -13.18 37.90
N GLY A 138 -5.03 -12.47 38.74
CA GLY A 138 -5.06 -11.01 38.84
C GLY A 138 -6.45 -10.47 39.14
N GLU A 139 -6.98 -9.59 38.29
CA GLU A 139 -8.32 -9.01 38.45
C GLU A 139 -9.46 -10.04 38.39
N LEU A 140 -9.23 -11.18 37.72
CA LEU A 140 -10.21 -12.26 37.62
C LEU A 140 -10.31 -13.09 38.90
N GLN A 141 -9.38 -12.93 39.84
CA GLN A 141 -9.33 -13.69 41.10
C GLN A 141 -10.60 -13.51 41.95
N ASN A 142 -11.13 -12.29 41.99
CA ASN A 142 -12.35 -11.98 42.74
C ASN A 142 -13.56 -12.75 42.18
N TYR A 143 -13.69 -12.81 40.85
CA TYR A 143 -14.76 -13.55 40.18
C TYR A 143 -14.62 -15.07 40.40
N PHE A 144 -13.39 -15.59 40.32
CA PHE A 144 -13.13 -17.01 40.56
C PHE A 144 -13.45 -17.41 42.00
N THR A 145 -13.04 -16.60 42.97
CA THR A 145 -13.32 -16.85 44.40
C THR A 145 -14.83 -16.88 44.67
N ASN A 146 -15.60 -15.98 44.07
CA ASN A 146 -17.05 -15.97 44.16
C ASN A 146 -17.68 -17.23 43.55
N PHE A 147 -17.19 -17.66 42.39
CA PHE A 147 -17.64 -18.89 41.73
C PHE A 147 -17.40 -20.14 42.59
N ILE A 148 -16.17 -20.30 43.13
CA ILE A 148 -15.82 -21.41 44.00
C ILE A 148 -16.66 -21.40 45.28
N THR A 149 -16.90 -20.23 45.85
CA THR A 149 -17.77 -20.08 47.04
C THR A 149 -19.20 -20.53 46.74
N ALA A 150 -19.78 -20.09 45.62
CA ALA A 150 -21.12 -20.49 45.20
C ALA A 150 -21.20 -22.01 44.92
N TYR A 151 -20.18 -22.58 44.28
CA TYR A 151 -20.08 -24.02 44.02
C TYR A 151 -19.99 -24.83 45.31
N ASN A 152 -19.14 -24.43 46.25
CA ASN A 152 -19.00 -25.10 47.54
C ASN A 152 -20.29 -25.03 48.36
N ASN A 153 -21.00 -23.89 48.33
CA ASN A 153 -22.32 -23.77 48.96
C ASN A 153 -23.31 -24.77 48.34
N LEU A 154 -23.37 -24.86 47.01
CA LEU A 154 -24.23 -25.83 46.33
C LEU A 154 -23.87 -27.28 46.70
N ALA A 155 -22.58 -27.59 46.81
CA ALA A 155 -22.10 -28.90 47.23
C ALA A 155 -22.42 -29.24 48.70
N GLN A 156 -22.59 -28.23 49.57
CA GLN A 156 -23.05 -28.43 50.95
C GLN A 156 -24.57 -28.64 51.08
N PHE A 157 -25.35 -28.22 50.07
CA PHE A 157 -26.81 -28.36 50.06
C PHE A 157 -27.31 -29.67 49.43
N ILE A 158 -26.42 -30.47 48.83
CA ILE A 158 -26.68 -31.83 48.33
C ILE A 158 -26.24 -32.84 49.40
#